data_AF-A0A5S4H3M4-F1
#
_entry.id   AF-A0A5S4H3M4-F1
#
_cell.length_a   1.000
_cell.length_b   1.000
_cell.length_c   1.000
_cell.angle_alpha   90.00
_cell.angle_beta   90.00
_cell.angle_gamma   90.00
#
_symmetry.space_group_name_H-M   'P 1'
#
loop_
_entity.id
_entity.type
_entity.pdbx_description
1 polymer ?
#
loop_
_entity_poly.entity_id
_entity_poly.type
_entity_poly.pdbx_seq_one_letter_code
_entity_poly.pdbx_strand_id
1 'polypeptide(L)'
;MESANERGEGSEDKPGDEYTGPVVPWLIPGTGKGSEEVLDGSIVDRPVREGEQAGTSDDDYELLGTVISDGDSPTFQEIHFRLTADQAVSPGEFVAVEGRDRQGSLGCWVLCRVLNVHEINPHEDPQSATVRDVLPFDSTYATEGESTVIYRLVRCEPIEELPVVGRNVGDPTEIRTLPRAGDAVVRARPGMVTAAMGFPADPDDGLHMGSLHGEGSIPVTLDKGAVQRHILIVGGIGSGKSYTRGVLGEELHRLGAPQVNIDVNGEMIEAALQMGGINVKPGAGFTLPLGSLTREDLLDAVSGVNRGTNIETLIGYTFDVLRREIGQGRRGAFSVDDLVEELGRQAPHLKMEDARTLRPAEQRVKALERLDYIGRRFDWVGTLRPGAFVNIDCRGRLLGDLRVIVAAVARDLQDLARQKKIPFTVLSIDEFHLVAPNDDKIVSTQVLREIARIGRHYRLGLVLTTQSPADVDRSVLKRLLTRFVHAIEPDQLESLRGIFADAPAEMIRSLPKLPQGVCVLTGVAETVRHAAVVDVRERVTAHGGATPDAFGDLRERGWPGKKPLSDILDQDRRENGDDGHVS
;
A
#
# COMPACT_ATOMS: atom_id res chain seq x y z
N MET A 1 54.22 -13.27 -7.47
CA MET A 1 55.23 -14.20 -8.01
C MET A 1 54.44 -15.36 -8.57
N GLU A 2 54.13 -15.27 -9.87
CA GLU A 2 54.88 -15.95 -10.96
C GLU A 2 54.50 -17.44 -10.99
N SER A 3 54.19 -18.11 -12.09
CA SER A 3 54.17 -17.86 -13.54
C SER A 3 53.86 -19.27 -14.11
N ALA A 4 52.86 -19.46 -14.97
CA ALA A 4 52.95 -19.50 -16.43
C ALA A 4 53.63 -20.74 -17.06
N ASN A 5 53.15 -21.04 -18.29
CA ASN A 5 53.70 -21.88 -19.38
C ASN A 5 53.36 -23.39 -19.40
N GLU A 6 53.06 -24.03 -20.55
CA GLU A 6 53.21 -23.69 -21.99
C GLU A 6 52.33 -24.66 -22.84
N ARG A 7 51.58 -24.21 -23.86
CA ARG A 7 51.78 -24.36 -25.35
C ARG A 7 52.01 -25.79 -25.89
N GLY A 8 51.49 -26.22 -27.04
CA GLY A 8 50.77 -25.53 -28.12
C GLY A 8 50.40 -26.46 -29.31
N GLU A 9 50.02 -25.81 -30.42
CA GLU A 9 50.00 -26.25 -31.84
C GLU A 9 48.94 -27.32 -32.25
N GLY A 10 48.12 -27.23 -33.30
CA GLY A 10 47.97 -26.27 -34.41
C GLY A 10 48.38 -26.87 -35.76
N SER A 11 47.44 -27.42 -36.57
CA SER A 11 47.54 -27.44 -38.05
C SER A 11 46.22 -27.81 -38.76
N GLU A 12 45.87 -26.98 -39.75
CA GLU A 12 44.89 -27.14 -40.86
C GLU A 12 45.34 -28.29 -41.81
N ASP A 13 44.62 -28.86 -42.81
CA ASP A 13 43.58 -28.39 -43.73
C ASP A 13 42.95 -29.61 -44.50
N LYS A 14 41.83 -29.37 -45.23
CA LYS A 14 40.78 -30.22 -45.90
C LYS A 14 41.21 -31.15 -47.10
N PRO A 15 40.35 -31.69 -48.06
CA PRO A 15 38.86 -31.94 -48.21
C PRO A 15 38.44 -33.32 -48.89
N GLY A 16 37.12 -33.55 -49.10
CA GLY A 16 36.47 -34.48 -50.09
C GLY A 16 35.65 -35.63 -49.44
N ASP A 17 34.44 -36.07 -49.84
CA ASP A 17 33.52 -35.82 -50.96
C ASP A 17 32.05 -36.13 -50.57
N GLU A 18 31.13 -35.36 -51.18
CA GLU A 18 29.76 -35.59 -51.71
C GLU A 18 28.88 -36.83 -51.38
N TYR A 19 27.57 -36.58 -51.13
CA TYR A 19 26.38 -37.01 -51.92
C TYR A 19 25.06 -36.49 -51.24
N THR A 20 24.41 -35.41 -51.71
CA THR A 20 23.16 -35.28 -52.53
C THR A 20 21.89 -35.93 -51.94
N GLY A 21 20.68 -35.34 -51.78
CA GLY A 21 20.01 -34.05 -52.06
C GLY A 21 18.58 -34.12 -51.44
N PRO A 22 17.53 -33.34 -51.83
CA PRO A 22 17.49 -32.11 -52.61
C PRO A 22 16.96 -30.90 -51.81
N VAL A 23 17.28 -29.71 -52.32
CA VAL A 23 16.85 -28.39 -51.81
C VAL A 23 16.29 -27.58 -52.99
N VAL A 24 15.37 -26.65 -52.66
CA VAL A 24 14.93 -25.40 -53.35
C VAL A 24 14.11 -25.54 -54.66
N PRO A 25 13.33 -24.52 -55.16
CA PRO A 25 13.54 -23.04 -55.05
C PRO A 25 12.22 -22.19 -54.97
N TRP A 26 12.18 -20.89 -54.63
CA TRP A 26 12.89 -19.73 -55.20
C TRP A 26 12.77 -18.45 -54.34
N LEU A 27 13.85 -17.66 -54.31
CA LEU A 27 13.85 -16.20 -54.19
C LEU A 27 15.12 -15.71 -54.92
N ILE A 28 14.99 -14.77 -55.86
CA ILE A 28 15.90 -13.66 -56.25
C ILE A 28 15.60 -13.17 -57.70
N PRO A 29 15.73 -11.85 -58.00
CA PRO A 29 15.11 -11.17 -59.13
C PRO A 29 16.05 -10.89 -60.33
N GLY A 30 15.48 -10.54 -61.49
CA GLY A 30 16.23 -9.98 -62.64
C GLY A 30 15.40 -9.68 -63.90
N THR A 31 15.35 -8.40 -64.29
CA THR A 31 15.50 -7.78 -65.64
C THR A 31 15.25 -8.64 -66.90
N GLY A 32 14.54 -8.25 -67.98
CA GLY A 32 13.93 -6.99 -68.46
C GLY A 32 13.56 -7.07 -69.97
N LYS A 33 12.99 -5.97 -70.52
CA LYS A 33 12.56 -5.64 -71.92
C LYS A 33 11.19 -6.18 -72.37
N GLY A 34 10.26 -5.39 -72.91
CA GLY A 34 10.17 -3.96 -73.20
C GLY A 34 9.07 -3.71 -74.24
N SER A 35 8.23 -2.69 -74.04
CA SER A 35 7.51 -1.97 -75.09
C SER A 35 7.14 -0.59 -74.57
N GLU A 36 7.57 0.42 -75.31
CA GLU A 36 7.47 1.86 -75.05
C GLU A 36 6.02 2.35 -74.99
N GLU A 37 5.72 3.20 -74.02
CA GLU A 37 4.85 4.37 -74.22
C GLU A 37 5.28 5.45 -73.22
N VAL A 38 5.52 6.65 -73.73
CA VAL A 38 6.14 7.78 -73.03
C VAL A 38 5.10 8.90 -72.89
N LEU A 39 4.91 9.33 -71.63
CA LEU A 39 4.46 10.63 -71.09
C LEU A 39 3.02 11.11 -71.37
N ASP A 40 2.26 11.28 -70.28
CA ASP A 40 1.82 12.63 -69.88
C ASP A 40 1.61 12.72 -68.36
N GLY A 41 2.01 13.85 -67.78
CA GLY A 41 1.91 14.16 -66.38
C GLY A 41 0.50 14.58 -65.98
N SER A 42 0.00 14.00 -64.90
CA SER A 42 -0.97 14.66 -64.04
C SER A 42 -0.80 14.17 -62.62
N ILE A 43 -0.58 15.12 -61.72
CA ILE A 43 -0.64 14.95 -60.28
C ILE A 43 -2.09 14.56 -59.97
N VAL A 44 -2.33 13.28 -59.70
CA VAL A 44 -3.62 12.82 -59.21
C VAL A 44 -3.59 12.93 -57.69
N ASP A 45 -4.11 14.06 -57.23
CA ASP A 45 -4.57 14.31 -55.87
C ASP A 45 -5.35 13.08 -55.38
N ARG A 46 -4.86 12.37 -54.35
CA ARG A 46 -5.61 11.29 -53.73
C ARG A 46 -6.60 11.93 -52.76
N PRO A 47 -7.92 11.83 -53.00
CA PRO A 47 -8.88 12.36 -52.05
C PRO A 47 -8.79 11.55 -50.75
N VAL A 48 -8.77 12.29 -49.64
CA VAL A 48 -9.11 11.79 -48.31
C VAL A 48 -10.44 11.04 -48.45
N ARG A 49 -10.45 9.74 -48.11
CA ARG A 49 -11.70 8.96 -48.09
C ARG A 49 -12.53 9.41 -46.88
N GLU A 50 -13.39 10.40 -47.10
CA GLU A 50 -14.61 10.57 -46.33
C GLU A 50 -15.62 9.48 -46.73
N GLY A 51 -16.16 8.78 -45.74
CA GLY A 51 -17.45 8.09 -45.85
C GLY A 51 -17.44 6.58 -46.08
N GLU A 52 -17.33 5.82 -44.99
CA GLU A 52 -18.31 4.75 -44.70
C GLU A 52 -18.99 5.08 -43.37
N GLN A 53 -19.88 6.08 -43.39
CA GLN A 53 -20.94 6.19 -42.40
C GLN A 53 -22.06 5.24 -42.80
N ALA A 54 -22.16 4.13 -42.07
CA ALA A 54 -23.37 3.33 -42.00
C ALA A 54 -23.70 3.04 -40.53
N GLY A 55 -24.57 3.88 -39.95
CA GLY A 55 -25.30 3.60 -38.71
C GLY A 55 -25.10 4.61 -37.58
N THR A 56 -25.88 5.69 -37.54
CA THR A 56 -26.21 6.43 -36.30
C THR A 56 -27.19 5.58 -35.47
N SER A 57 -27.12 5.41 -34.14
CA SER A 57 -26.95 6.42 -33.08
C SER A 57 -26.31 5.88 -31.78
N ASP A 58 -25.65 6.83 -31.08
CA ASP A 58 -25.20 6.91 -29.67
C ASP A 58 -24.04 6.01 -29.22
N ASP A 59 -22.81 6.52 -29.42
CA ASP A 59 -21.76 6.58 -28.39
C ASP A 59 -20.51 7.29 -28.96
N ASP A 60 -20.47 8.63 -28.95
CA ASP A 60 -19.29 9.40 -29.38
C ASP A 60 -18.16 9.18 -28.37
N TYR A 61 -17.13 8.44 -28.77
CA TYR A 61 -15.88 8.33 -28.01
C TYR A 61 -14.97 9.50 -28.38
N GLU A 62 -14.46 10.20 -27.38
CA GLU A 62 -13.51 11.30 -27.58
C GLU A 62 -12.17 10.76 -28.09
N LEU A 63 -11.84 11.06 -29.35
CA LEU A 63 -10.59 10.64 -29.99
C LEU A 63 -9.42 11.41 -29.40
N LEU A 64 -8.50 10.70 -28.75
CA LEU A 64 -7.27 11.26 -28.19
C LEU A 64 -6.10 11.20 -29.17
N GLY A 65 -6.06 10.18 -30.03
CA GLY A 65 -4.93 9.99 -30.94
C GLY A 65 -4.96 8.66 -31.67
N THR A 66 -3.81 8.27 -32.20
CA THR A 66 -3.64 7.04 -32.98
C THR A 66 -2.38 6.30 -32.57
N VAL A 67 -2.46 4.98 -32.41
CA VAL A 67 -1.31 4.12 -32.15
C VAL A 67 -0.28 4.29 -33.26
N ILE A 68 1.00 4.37 -32.89
CA ILE A 68 2.10 4.49 -33.85
C ILE A 68 3.09 3.33 -33.70
N SER A 69 3.80 3.06 -34.78
CA SER A 69 4.98 2.19 -34.75
C SER A 69 6.21 3.06 -34.55
N ASP A 70 6.77 3.02 -33.35
CA ASP A 70 7.98 3.72 -32.97
C ASP A 70 8.82 2.82 -32.06
N GLY A 71 10.13 2.75 -32.33
CA GLY A 71 11.02 1.78 -31.69
C GLY A 71 10.48 0.34 -31.76
N ASP A 72 10.26 -0.27 -30.60
CA ASP A 72 9.71 -1.63 -30.45
C ASP A 72 8.17 -1.65 -30.27
N SER A 73 7.48 -0.50 -30.23
CA SER A 73 6.02 -0.40 -30.07
C SER A 73 5.26 -0.60 -31.41
N PRO A 74 4.05 -1.19 -31.41
CA PRO A 74 3.30 -1.69 -30.25
C PRO A 74 3.71 -3.09 -29.81
N THR A 75 3.70 -3.32 -28.50
CA THR A 75 3.87 -4.65 -27.87
C THR A 75 2.75 -4.93 -26.89
N PHE A 76 2.69 -6.15 -26.36
CA PHE A 76 1.79 -6.51 -25.27
C PHE A 76 2.16 -5.85 -23.92
N GLN A 77 3.34 -5.24 -23.81
CA GLN A 77 3.82 -4.60 -22.57
C GLN A 77 3.72 -3.08 -22.63
N GLU A 78 3.86 -2.51 -23.82
CA GLU A 78 3.90 -1.07 -24.03
C GLU A 78 3.38 -0.71 -25.41
N ILE A 79 2.51 0.30 -25.43
CA ILE A 79 1.94 0.89 -26.64
C ILE A 79 2.30 2.37 -26.65
N HIS A 80 2.69 2.86 -27.83
CA HIS A 80 2.90 4.27 -28.08
C HIS A 80 1.81 4.79 -28.99
N PHE A 81 1.29 5.97 -28.67
CA PHE A 81 0.37 6.66 -29.57
C PHE A 81 0.73 8.13 -29.69
N ARG A 82 0.44 8.68 -30.86
CA ARG A 82 0.57 10.11 -31.11
C ARG A 82 -0.72 10.80 -30.66
N LEU A 83 -0.59 11.74 -29.73
CA LEU A 83 -1.71 12.53 -29.23
C LEU A 83 -2.13 13.59 -30.28
N THR A 84 -3.42 13.86 -30.38
CA THR A 84 -3.94 14.97 -31.19
C THR A 84 -3.62 16.30 -30.50
N ALA A 85 -3.31 17.34 -31.27
CA ALA A 85 -2.78 18.61 -30.75
C ALA A 85 -3.70 19.35 -29.75
N ASP A 86 -5.01 19.20 -29.88
CA ASP A 86 -6.02 19.79 -29.00
C ASP A 86 -6.32 18.95 -27.75
N GLN A 87 -5.72 17.75 -27.66
CA GLN A 87 -5.98 16.79 -26.60
C GLN A 87 -4.89 16.81 -25.53
N ALA A 88 -5.25 16.37 -24.33
CA ALA A 88 -4.34 16.24 -23.20
C ALA A 88 -4.64 14.97 -22.42
N VAL A 89 -3.57 14.32 -21.96
CA VAL A 89 -3.61 13.17 -21.05
C VAL A 89 -2.54 13.33 -20.00
N SER A 90 -2.77 12.77 -18.81
CA SER A 90 -1.82 12.82 -17.69
C SER A 90 -1.30 11.43 -17.32
N PRO A 91 -0.07 11.31 -16.77
CA PRO A 91 0.40 10.05 -16.19
C PRO A 91 -0.59 9.49 -15.15
N GLY A 92 -0.90 8.20 -15.26
CA GLY A 92 -1.87 7.50 -14.41
C GLY A 92 -3.30 7.44 -14.98
N GLU A 93 -3.64 8.31 -15.94
CA GLU A 93 -4.94 8.31 -16.63
C GLU A 93 -5.14 7.05 -17.47
N PHE A 94 -6.39 6.61 -17.63
CA PHE A 94 -6.72 5.46 -18.46
C PHE A 94 -7.24 5.88 -19.84
N VAL A 95 -6.76 5.21 -20.89
CA VAL A 95 -7.22 5.37 -22.27
C VAL A 95 -7.67 4.03 -22.82
N ALA A 96 -8.55 4.05 -23.81
CA ALA A 96 -9.02 2.84 -24.50
C ALA A 96 -8.48 2.83 -25.93
N VAL A 97 -7.83 1.74 -26.31
CA VAL A 97 -7.29 1.54 -27.66
C VAL A 97 -8.16 0.53 -28.39
N GLU A 98 -8.48 0.80 -29.66
CA GLU A 98 -9.22 -0.16 -30.47
C GLU A 98 -8.44 -1.48 -30.62
N GLY A 99 -9.09 -2.59 -30.32
CA GLY A 99 -8.62 -3.94 -30.62
C GLY A 99 -9.43 -4.53 -31.77
N ARG A 100 -8.81 -4.65 -32.94
CA ARG A 100 -9.47 -5.17 -34.14
C ARG A 100 -9.27 -6.68 -34.30
N ASP A 101 -10.33 -7.36 -34.69
CA ASP A 101 -10.28 -8.78 -34.99
C ASP A 101 -9.52 -9.09 -36.31
N ARG A 102 -9.45 -10.36 -36.70
CA ARG A 102 -8.81 -10.77 -37.97
C ARG A 102 -9.50 -10.21 -39.21
N GLN A 103 -10.75 -9.80 -39.10
CA GLN A 103 -11.56 -9.26 -40.19
C GLN A 103 -11.50 -7.73 -40.23
N GLY A 104 -10.80 -7.09 -39.29
CA GLY A 104 -10.63 -5.63 -39.20
C GLY A 104 -11.78 -4.91 -38.47
N SER A 105 -12.75 -5.66 -37.95
CA SER A 105 -13.86 -5.10 -37.17
C SER A 105 -13.41 -4.86 -35.73
N LEU A 106 -13.99 -3.87 -35.05
CA LEU A 106 -13.76 -3.64 -33.63
C LEU A 106 -14.25 -4.86 -32.84
N GLY A 107 -13.33 -5.62 -32.26
CA GLY A 107 -13.62 -6.83 -31.49
C GLY A 107 -13.55 -6.59 -29.98
N CYS A 108 -12.67 -5.68 -29.55
CA CYS A 108 -12.47 -5.34 -28.15
C CYS A 108 -11.90 -3.92 -28.01
N TRP A 109 -11.91 -3.42 -26.78
CA TRP A 109 -11.09 -2.29 -26.35
C TRP A 109 -9.95 -2.80 -25.49
N VAL A 110 -8.73 -2.35 -25.74
CA VAL A 110 -7.60 -2.60 -24.85
C VAL A 110 -7.47 -1.38 -23.95
N LEU A 111 -7.75 -1.55 -22.65
CA LEU A 111 -7.58 -0.48 -21.69
C LEU A 111 -6.09 -0.33 -21.39
N CYS A 112 -5.56 0.89 -21.50
CA CYS A 112 -4.17 1.19 -21.24
C CYS A 112 -4.05 2.30 -20.19
N ARG A 113 -3.00 2.25 -19.37
CA ARG A 113 -2.64 3.33 -18.44
C ARG A 113 -1.52 4.17 -19.02
N VAL A 114 -1.68 5.49 -19.00
CA VAL A 114 -0.64 6.44 -19.43
C VAL A 114 0.53 6.39 -18.44
N LEU A 115 1.72 6.05 -18.93
CA LEU A 115 2.96 6.02 -18.15
C LEU A 115 3.67 7.37 -18.20
N ASN A 116 3.77 7.96 -19.40
CA ASN A 116 4.44 9.24 -19.61
C ASN A 116 3.97 9.90 -20.93
N VAL A 117 4.13 11.22 -21.01
CA VAL A 117 3.91 12.02 -22.21
C VAL A 117 5.20 12.77 -22.54
N HIS A 118 5.64 12.69 -23.80
CA HIS A 118 6.87 13.33 -24.26
C HIS A 118 6.58 14.17 -25.51
N GLU A 119 6.96 15.45 -25.47
CA GLU A 119 6.92 16.29 -26.65
C GLU A 119 8.17 16.08 -27.51
N ILE A 120 7.96 15.84 -28.80
CA ILE A 120 9.00 15.86 -29.82
C ILE A 120 8.89 17.18 -30.57
N ASN A 121 9.88 18.04 -30.40
CA ASN A 121 10.01 19.28 -31.16
C ASN A 121 11.46 19.48 -31.62
N PRO A 122 11.81 19.09 -32.86
CA PRO A 122 13.17 19.19 -33.37
C PRO A 122 13.62 20.64 -33.63
N HIS A 123 12.72 21.61 -33.53
CA HIS A 123 13.07 23.03 -33.67
C HIS A 123 13.44 23.67 -32.32
N GLU A 124 13.25 22.96 -31.21
CA GLU A 124 13.52 23.42 -29.84
C GLU A 124 14.50 22.53 -29.09
N ASP A 125 15.31 21.75 -29.81
CA ASP A 125 16.46 21.08 -29.20
C ASP A 125 17.51 22.12 -28.72
N PRO A 126 18.43 21.76 -27.81
CA PRO A 126 19.38 22.72 -27.24
C PRO A 126 20.18 23.54 -28.26
N GLN A 127 20.52 22.96 -29.41
CA GLN A 127 21.23 23.66 -30.48
C GLN A 127 20.30 24.64 -31.21
N SER A 128 19.13 24.18 -31.64
CA SER A 128 18.15 25.01 -32.36
C SER A 128 17.62 26.16 -31.50
N ALA A 129 17.36 25.93 -30.21
CA ALA A 129 16.97 26.97 -29.26
C ALA A 129 18.06 28.04 -29.09
N THR A 130 19.34 27.64 -29.04
CA THR A 130 20.48 28.59 -29.01
C THR A 130 20.54 29.42 -30.29
N VAL A 131 20.29 28.80 -31.45
CA VAL A 131 20.26 29.51 -32.73
C VAL A 131 19.15 30.56 -32.75
N ARG A 132 17.95 30.22 -32.28
CA ARG A 132 16.83 31.17 -32.13
C ARG A 132 17.20 32.34 -31.22
N ASP A 133 17.83 32.09 -30.08
CA ASP A 133 18.13 33.14 -29.09
C ASP A 133 19.24 34.10 -29.55
N VAL A 134 20.15 33.63 -30.41
CA VAL A 134 21.32 34.41 -30.90
C VAL A 134 21.05 35.11 -32.22
N LEU A 135 20.25 34.52 -33.11
CA LEU A 135 19.95 35.11 -34.41
C LEU A 135 18.86 36.18 -34.29
N PRO A 136 19.01 37.34 -34.95
CA PRO A 136 18.06 38.46 -34.85
C PRO A 136 16.82 38.28 -35.74
N PHE A 137 16.41 37.05 -36.03
CA PHE A 137 15.25 36.73 -36.86
C PHE A 137 14.27 35.87 -36.06
N ASP A 138 12.98 36.20 -36.15
CA ASP A 138 11.94 35.38 -35.55
C ASP A 138 11.89 33.99 -36.23
N SER A 139 12.21 32.93 -35.50
CA SER A 139 12.00 31.56 -35.97
C SER A 139 10.51 31.26 -35.94
N THR A 140 9.85 31.32 -37.09
CA THR A 140 8.45 30.93 -37.23
C THR A 140 8.40 29.54 -37.86
N TYR A 141 8.05 28.55 -37.05
CA TYR A 141 7.72 27.20 -37.51
C TYR A 141 6.29 26.86 -37.07
N ALA A 142 5.64 25.95 -37.79
CA ALA A 142 4.26 25.55 -37.52
C ALA A 142 4.13 24.94 -36.11
N THR A 143 3.02 25.20 -35.41
CA THR A 143 2.80 24.61 -34.08
C THR A 143 2.38 23.14 -34.18
N GLU A 144 2.27 22.45 -33.04
CA GLU A 144 1.66 21.12 -33.00
C GLU A 144 0.28 21.13 -33.69
N GLY A 145 -0.01 20.12 -34.51
CA GLY A 145 -1.24 20.02 -35.31
C GLY A 145 -1.13 20.60 -36.72
N GLU A 146 -0.26 21.60 -36.93
CA GLU A 146 0.07 22.15 -38.26
C GLU A 146 1.43 21.63 -38.76
N SER A 147 2.32 21.28 -37.83
CA SER A 147 3.63 20.70 -38.11
C SER A 147 3.55 19.19 -38.31
N THR A 148 4.37 18.69 -39.25
CA THR A 148 4.54 17.24 -39.49
C THR A 148 5.60 16.60 -38.59
N VAL A 149 6.36 17.41 -37.86
CA VAL A 149 7.50 16.97 -37.04
C VAL A 149 7.36 17.33 -35.56
N ILE A 150 6.37 18.14 -35.19
CA ILE A 150 6.05 18.47 -33.80
C ILE A 150 4.83 17.67 -33.37
N TYR A 151 5.00 16.84 -32.35
CA TYR A 151 3.93 16.01 -31.81
C TYR A 151 4.25 15.55 -30.39
N ARG A 152 3.20 15.27 -29.62
CA ARG A 152 3.31 14.56 -28.34
C ARG A 152 3.17 13.05 -28.53
N LEU A 153 4.16 12.34 -28.02
CA LEU A 153 4.21 10.89 -27.92
C LEU A 153 3.77 10.47 -26.53
N VAL A 154 2.77 9.58 -26.46
CA VAL A 154 2.29 9.02 -25.20
C VAL A 154 2.71 7.57 -25.11
N ARG A 155 3.32 7.19 -24.00
CA ARG A 155 3.64 5.80 -23.65
C ARG A 155 2.59 5.29 -22.69
N CYS A 156 1.98 4.15 -22.98
CA CYS A 156 1.01 3.52 -22.11
C CYS A 156 1.27 2.02 -21.94
N GLU A 157 0.94 1.50 -20.75
CA GLU A 157 0.94 0.06 -20.46
C GLU A 157 -0.46 -0.51 -20.73
N PRO A 158 -0.60 -1.59 -21.51
CA PRO A 158 -1.84 -2.35 -21.60
C PRO A 158 -2.20 -3.02 -20.26
N ILE A 159 -3.47 -2.91 -19.85
CA ILE A 159 -3.97 -3.39 -18.55
C ILE A 159 -4.89 -4.59 -18.72
N GLU A 160 -6.00 -4.44 -19.46
CA GLU A 160 -7.00 -5.48 -19.69
C GLU A 160 -7.60 -5.35 -21.09
N GLU A 161 -8.10 -6.46 -21.63
CA GLU A 161 -8.92 -6.48 -22.83
C GLU A 161 -10.41 -6.54 -22.46
N LEU A 162 -11.19 -5.68 -23.09
CA LEU A 162 -12.61 -5.46 -22.84
C LEU A 162 -13.39 -5.82 -24.12
N PRO A 163 -13.90 -7.05 -24.25
CA PRO A 163 -14.60 -7.51 -25.46
C PRO A 163 -15.82 -6.65 -25.77
N VAL A 164 -16.07 -6.38 -27.05
CA VAL A 164 -17.31 -5.69 -27.46
C VAL A 164 -18.44 -6.72 -27.59
N VAL A 165 -19.51 -6.54 -26.81
CA VAL A 165 -20.70 -7.41 -26.84
C VAL A 165 -21.92 -6.57 -27.20
N GLY A 166 -22.27 -6.58 -28.49
CA GLY A 166 -23.31 -5.71 -29.02
C GLY A 166 -22.88 -4.25 -28.99
N ARG A 167 -23.55 -3.42 -28.19
CA ARG A 167 -23.18 -2.00 -27.94
C ARG A 167 -22.44 -1.79 -26.63
N ASN A 168 -22.31 -2.83 -25.81
CA ASN A 168 -21.72 -2.73 -24.48
C ASN A 168 -20.34 -3.36 -24.43
N VAL A 169 -19.61 -3.01 -23.38
CA VAL A 169 -18.36 -3.66 -23.01
C VAL A 169 -18.68 -4.91 -22.19
N GLY A 170 -18.08 -6.04 -22.57
CA GLY A 170 -18.15 -7.31 -21.85
C GLY A 170 -17.20 -7.37 -20.66
N ASP A 171 -17.15 -8.53 -20.00
CA ASP A 171 -16.27 -8.74 -18.86
C ASP A 171 -14.78 -8.62 -19.26
N PRO A 172 -13.92 -7.99 -18.44
CA PRO A 172 -12.49 -7.92 -18.71
C PRO A 172 -11.83 -9.29 -18.83
N THR A 173 -10.90 -9.40 -19.76
CA THR A 173 -10.14 -10.62 -20.08
C THR A 173 -8.67 -10.29 -20.30
N GLU A 174 -7.82 -11.32 -20.17
CA GLU A 174 -6.41 -11.23 -20.55
C GLU A 174 -6.22 -10.67 -21.96
N ILE A 175 -5.21 -9.82 -22.12
CA ILE A 175 -4.90 -9.20 -23.42
C ILE A 175 -4.40 -10.27 -24.40
N ARG A 176 -5.13 -10.43 -25.49
CA ARG A 176 -4.82 -11.37 -26.59
C ARG A 176 -4.77 -10.66 -27.93
N THR A 177 -5.42 -9.51 -28.02
CA THR A 177 -5.42 -8.65 -29.20
C THR A 177 -4.37 -7.57 -29.02
N LEU A 178 -3.32 -7.61 -29.85
CA LEU A 178 -2.32 -6.55 -29.92
C LEU A 178 -2.90 -5.38 -30.75
N PRO A 179 -3.03 -4.18 -30.18
CA PRO A 179 -3.38 -3.00 -30.97
C PRO A 179 -2.32 -2.71 -32.03
N ARG A 180 -2.76 -2.28 -33.20
CA ARG A 180 -1.92 -2.08 -34.38
C ARG A 180 -1.70 -0.59 -34.62
N ALA A 181 -0.61 -0.26 -35.30
CA ALA A 181 -0.38 1.10 -35.76
C ALA A 181 -1.57 1.58 -36.61
N GLY A 182 -2.07 2.77 -36.31
CA GLY A 182 -3.27 3.35 -36.91
C GLY A 182 -4.57 3.09 -36.15
N ASP A 183 -4.61 2.17 -35.18
CA ASP A 183 -5.79 1.98 -34.34
C ASP A 183 -6.06 3.24 -33.50
N ALA A 184 -7.35 3.58 -33.35
CA ALA A 184 -7.73 4.78 -32.63
C ALA A 184 -7.53 4.61 -31.13
N VAL A 185 -7.10 5.69 -30.48
CA VAL A 185 -7.02 5.81 -29.02
C VAL A 185 -8.05 6.82 -28.58
N VAL A 186 -8.93 6.43 -27.67
CA VAL A 186 -10.03 7.25 -27.18
C VAL A 186 -9.99 7.38 -25.65
N ARG A 187 -10.69 8.38 -25.11
CA ARG A 187 -10.85 8.53 -23.67
C ARG A 187 -11.59 7.33 -23.09
N ALA A 188 -11.03 6.71 -22.05
CA ALA A 188 -11.68 5.59 -21.39
C ALA A 188 -12.93 6.08 -20.68
N ARG A 189 -14.03 5.34 -20.82
CA ARG A 189 -15.26 5.63 -20.07
C ARG A 189 -15.12 5.12 -18.63
N PRO A 190 -15.71 5.81 -17.64
CA PRO A 190 -15.68 5.37 -16.24
C PRO A 190 -16.03 3.89 -16.04
N GLY A 191 -17.07 3.40 -16.73
CA GLY A 191 -17.49 2.00 -16.67
C GLY A 191 -16.45 0.99 -17.16
N MET A 192 -15.62 1.36 -18.14
CA MET A 192 -14.52 0.53 -18.65
C MET A 192 -13.43 0.40 -17.61
N VAL A 193 -13.07 1.52 -16.99
CA VAL A 193 -12.04 1.57 -15.95
C VAL A 193 -12.51 0.80 -14.71
N THR A 194 -13.73 1.05 -14.20
CA THR A 194 -14.26 0.32 -13.04
C THR A 194 -14.29 -1.19 -13.27
N ALA A 195 -14.71 -1.63 -14.47
CA ALA A 195 -14.74 -3.04 -14.83
C ALA A 195 -13.34 -3.65 -14.85
N ALA A 196 -12.39 -3.03 -15.57
CA ALA A 196 -11.01 -3.51 -15.68
C ALA A 196 -10.30 -3.57 -14.31
N MET A 197 -10.49 -2.54 -13.49
CA MET A 197 -9.92 -2.47 -12.14
C MET A 197 -10.57 -3.46 -11.17
N GLY A 198 -11.76 -3.99 -11.51
CA GLY A 198 -12.53 -4.92 -10.68
C GLY A 198 -13.19 -4.25 -9.48
N PHE A 199 -13.43 -2.94 -9.55
CA PHE A 199 -14.14 -2.21 -8.49
C PHE A 199 -15.65 -2.43 -8.63
N PRO A 200 -16.39 -2.65 -7.51
CA PRO A 200 -17.84 -2.59 -7.53
C PRO A 200 -18.30 -1.25 -8.11
N ALA A 201 -19.27 -1.30 -9.03
CA ALA A 201 -19.79 -0.11 -9.70
C ALA A 201 -20.56 0.81 -8.73
N ASP A 202 -21.29 0.20 -7.79
CA ASP A 202 -21.95 0.93 -6.70
C ASP A 202 -21.00 1.03 -5.49
N PRO A 203 -20.67 2.25 -5.01
CA PRO A 203 -19.93 2.45 -3.77
C PRO A 203 -20.50 1.72 -2.55
N ASP A 204 -21.81 1.48 -2.49
CA ASP A 204 -22.46 0.79 -1.37
C ASP A 204 -22.31 -0.75 -1.42
N ASP A 205 -21.84 -1.29 -2.55
CA ASP A 205 -21.58 -2.72 -2.73
C ASP A 205 -20.21 -3.17 -2.22
N GLY A 206 -19.43 -2.28 -1.59
CA GLY A 206 -18.10 -2.61 -1.08
C GLY A 206 -17.62 -1.70 0.06
N LEU A 207 -16.31 -1.48 0.11
CA LEU A 207 -15.65 -0.50 0.96
C LEU A 207 -15.27 0.69 0.09
N HIS A 208 -16.03 1.78 0.16
CA HIS A 208 -15.77 2.95 -0.65
C HIS A 208 -14.62 3.78 -0.08
N MET A 209 -13.48 3.73 -0.76
CA MET A 209 -12.24 4.35 -0.29
C MET A 209 -12.02 5.76 -0.84
N GLY A 210 -12.69 6.12 -1.95
CA GLY A 210 -12.57 7.42 -2.59
C GLY A 210 -12.68 7.34 -4.09
N SER A 211 -11.84 8.09 -4.81
CA SER A 211 -11.86 8.15 -6.28
C SER A 211 -10.48 7.95 -6.88
N LEU A 212 -10.44 7.60 -8.16
CA LEU A 212 -9.20 7.52 -8.91
C LEU A 212 -8.57 8.92 -9.00
N HIS A 213 -7.26 9.01 -8.75
CA HIS A 213 -6.55 10.28 -8.76
C HIS A 213 -6.57 10.93 -10.15
N GLY A 214 -6.96 12.21 -10.20
CA GLY A 214 -7.12 12.94 -11.46
C GLY A 214 -8.43 12.65 -12.21
N GLU A 215 -9.15 11.60 -11.84
CA GLU A 215 -10.42 11.18 -12.45
C GLU A 215 -11.49 10.99 -11.37
N GLY A 216 -11.87 12.09 -10.70
CA GLY A 216 -12.77 12.08 -9.54
C GLY A 216 -14.15 11.47 -9.77
N SER A 217 -14.57 11.26 -11.02
CA SER A 217 -15.81 10.57 -11.39
C SER A 217 -15.75 9.04 -11.23
N ILE A 218 -14.56 8.46 -11.05
CA ILE A 218 -14.38 7.01 -10.98
C ILE A 218 -14.22 6.60 -9.51
N PRO A 219 -15.25 5.99 -8.89
CA PRO A 219 -15.14 5.56 -7.50
C PRO A 219 -14.18 4.37 -7.38
N VAL A 220 -13.37 4.41 -6.32
CA VAL A 220 -12.51 3.31 -5.89
C VAL A 220 -13.17 2.63 -4.72
N THR A 221 -13.74 1.46 -4.99
CA THR A 221 -14.47 0.65 -4.03
C THR A 221 -13.81 -0.72 -3.97
N LEU A 222 -13.47 -1.21 -2.78
CA LEU A 222 -12.92 -2.56 -2.60
C LEU A 222 -14.03 -3.56 -2.34
N ASP A 223 -13.84 -4.80 -2.80
CA ASP A 223 -14.71 -5.91 -2.42
C ASP A 223 -14.74 -6.10 -0.89
N LYS A 224 -15.91 -6.46 -0.34
CA LYS A 224 -16.11 -6.70 1.11
C LYS A 224 -15.16 -7.79 1.64
N GLY A 225 -14.76 -8.73 0.80
CA GLY A 225 -13.80 -9.78 1.09
C GLY A 225 -12.33 -9.33 1.17
N ALA A 226 -11.99 -8.09 0.82
CA ALA A 226 -10.65 -7.55 0.98
C ALA A 226 -10.18 -7.60 2.45
N VAL A 227 -11.09 -7.31 3.38
CA VAL A 227 -10.83 -7.33 4.83
C VAL A 227 -10.39 -8.71 5.34
N GLN A 228 -10.87 -9.78 4.71
CA GLN A 228 -10.50 -11.17 5.07
C GLN A 228 -9.07 -11.52 4.68
N ARG A 229 -8.46 -10.74 3.77
CA ARG A 229 -7.10 -10.94 3.26
C ARG A 229 -6.08 -9.99 3.89
N HIS A 230 -6.50 -9.29 4.94
CA HIS A 230 -5.70 -8.36 5.73
C HIS A 230 -5.26 -7.12 4.93
N ILE A 231 -5.28 -5.98 5.59
CA ILE A 231 -5.02 -4.67 4.99
C ILE A 231 -3.78 -4.05 5.66
N LEU A 232 -2.90 -3.50 4.84
CA LEU A 232 -1.76 -2.70 5.26
C LEU A 232 -1.98 -1.24 4.86
N ILE A 233 -1.70 -0.31 5.77
CA ILE A 233 -1.66 1.13 5.47
C ILE A 233 -0.29 1.66 5.87
N VAL A 234 0.44 2.21 4.90
CA VAL A 234 1.82 2.69 5.07
C VAL A 234 1.94 4.12 4.55
N GLY A 235 2.87 4.88 5.11
CA GLY A 235 3.04 6.31 4.83
C GLY A 235 3.91 7.01 5.88
N GLY A 236 4.48 8.17 5.58
CA GLY A 236 5.15 9.03 6.55
C GLY A 236 4.20 9.73 7.51
N ILE A 237 4.75 10.57 8.39
CA ILE A 237 3.96 11.43 9.27
C ILE A 237 3.20 12.45 8.42
N GLY A 238 1.90 12.64 8.69
CA GLY A 238 1.06 13.62 7.98
C GLY A 238 0.67 13.24 6.54
N SER A 239 1.03 12.06 6.03
CA SER A 239 0.73 11.68 4.64
C SER A 239 -0.72 11.21 4.41
N GLY A 240 -1.47 10.93 5.48
CA GLY A 240 -2.87 10.50 5.41
C GLY A 240 -3.15 9.07 5.87
N LYS A 241 -2.14 8.31 6.37
CA LYS A 241 -2.34 6.94 6.89
C LYS A 241 -3.53 6.80 7.85
N SER A 242 -3.52 7.61 8.90
CA SER A 242 -4.52 7.64 9.97
C SER A 242 -5.90 8.02 9.45
N TYR A 243 -5.93 8.87 8.43
CA TYR A 243 -7.13 9.29 7.75
C TYR A 243 -7.76 8.11 6.98
N THR A 244 -6.96 7.42 6.17
CA THR A 244 -7.37 6.20 5.45
C THR A 244 -7.83 5.10 6.38
N ARG A 245 -7.15 4.91 7.51
CA ARG A 245 -7.59 3.98 8.57
C ARG A 245 -8.97 4.35 9.11
N GLY A 246 -9.23 5.64 9.32
CA GLY A 246 -10.53 6.17 9.74
C GLY A 246 -11.63 5.91 8.71
N VAL A 247 -11.38 6.21 7.43
CA VAL A 247 -12.29 5.89 6.31
C VAL A 247 -12.61 4.40 6.28
N LEU A 248 -11.61 3.54 6.38
CA LEU A 248 -11.81 2.10 6.42
C LEU A 248 -12.63 1.67 7.64
N GLY A 249 -12.39 2.29 8.81
CA GLY A 249 -13.19 2.05 10.02
C GLY A 249 -14.67 2.42 9.87
N GLU A 250 -14.97 3.50 9.15
CA GLU A 250 -16.34 3.91 8.80
C GLU A 250 -17.00 2.88 7.87
N GLU A 251 -16.31 2.47 6.80
CA GLU A 251 -16.83 1.48 5.85
C GLU A 251 -17.09 0.12 6.53
N LEU A 252 -16.18 -0.33 7.40
CA LEU A 252 -16.38 -1.53 8.21
C LEU A 252 -17.61 -1.43 9.12
N HIS A 253 -17.81 -0.26 9.74
CA HIS A 253 -18.98 -0.01 10.58
C HIS A 253 -20.28 -0.03 9.75
N ARG A 254 -20.28 0.60 8.56
CA ARG A 254 -21.43 0.56 7.62
C ARG A 254 -21.77 -0.86 7.18
N LEU A 255 -20.76 -1.72 6.98
CA LEU A 255 -20.95 -3.14 6.67
C LEU A 255 -21.35 -3.99 7.90
N GLY A 256 -21.39 -3.40 9.09
CA GLY A 256 -21.69 -4.11 10.34
C GLY A 256 -20.57 -5.06 10.79
N ALA A 257 -19.34 -4.90 10.29
CA ALA A 257 -18.19 -5.68 10.72
C ALA A 257 -17.65 -5.13 12.05
N PRO A 258 -17.71 -5.90 13.16
CA PRO A 258 -17.14 -5.43 14.41
C PRO A 258 -15.62 -5.25 14.33
N GLN A 259 -15.13 -4.26 15.06
CA GLN A 259 -13.74 -3.86 15.05
C GLN A 259 -13.19 -3.61 16.45
N VAL A 260 -11.96 -4.06 16.65
CA VAL A 260 -11.15 -3.81 17.85
C VAL A 260 -9.93 -3.01 17.41
N ASN A 261 -9.79 -1.80 17.93
CA ASN A 261 -8.74 -0.85 17.59
C ASN A 261 -7.76 -0.76 18.75
N ILE A 262 -6.49 -1.09 18.49
CA ILE A 262 -5.38 -0.74 19.37
C ILE A 262 -4.90 0.64 18.93
N ASP A 263 -5.08 1.63 19.80
CA ASP A 263 -4.89 3.03 19.46
C ASP A 263 -3.79 3.63 20.34
N VAL A 264 -2.58 3.72 19.78
CA VAL A 264 -1.41 4.26 20.49
C VAL A 264 -1.33 5.78 20.44
N ASN A 265 -2.02 6.41 19.49
CA ASN A 265 -1.95 7.84 19.20
C ASN A 265 -3.27 8.57 19.53
N GLY A 266 -4.37 7.84 19.77
CA GLY A 266 -5.67 8.40 20.13
C GLY A 266 -6.50 8.86 18.93
N GLU A 267 -6.21 8.34 17.74
CA GLU A 267 -6.80 8.79 16.47
C GLU A 267 -8.23 8.30 16.25
N MET A 268 -8.59 7.20 16.93
CA MET A 268 -9.87 6.51 16.76
C MET A 268 -10.86 6.81 17.89
N ILE A 269 -10.48 7.64 18.88
CA ILE A 269 -11.31 7.95 20.06
C ILE A 269 -12.63 8.63 19.65
N GLU A 270 -12.54 9.72 18.88
CA GLU A 270 -13.71 10.47 18.42
C GLU A 270 -14.56 9.64 17.44
N ALA A 271 -13.90 8.90 16.55
CA ALA A 271 -14.56 7.97 15.63
C ALA A 271 -15.39 6.92 16.38
N ALA A 272 -14.82 6.33 17.44
CA ALA A 272 -15.53 5.37 18.29
C ALA A 272 -16.76 5.99 18.94
N LEU A 273 -16.68 7.22 19.47
CA LEU A 273 -17.82 7.91 20.09
C LEU A 273 -18.94 8.15 19.07
N GLN A 274 -18.59 8.67 17.90
CA GLN A 274 -19.57 9.03 16.87
C GLN A 274 -20.25 7.82 16.22
N MET A 275 -19.56 6.68 16.15
CA MET A 275 -20.12 5.41 15.67
C MET A 275 -20.84 4.61 16.76
N GLY A 276 -21.07 5.18 17.95
CA GLY A 276 -21.74 4.49 19.06
C GLY A 276 -20.94 3.34 19.66
N GLY A 277 -19.62 3.36 19.49
CA GLY A 277 -18.66 2.42 20.05
C GLY A 277 -18.31 2.71 21.51
N ILE A 278 -17.35 1.94 22.02
CA ILE A 278 -16.79 2.11 23.36
C ILE A 278 -15.32 2.49 23.28
N ASN A 279 -14.93 3.43 24.14
CA ASN A 279 -13.54 3.76 24.42
C ASN A 279 -13.18 3.18 25.80
N VAL A 280 -12.19 2.31 25.83
CA VAL A 280 -11.67 1.71 27.06
C VAL A 280 -10.18 1.96 27.17
N LYS A 281 -9.67 1.98 28.39
CA LYS A 281 -8.23 2.08 28.67
C LYS A 281 -7.80 0.83 29.43
N PRO A 282 -6.57 0.34 29.22
CA PRO A 282 -6.01 -0.66 30.13
C PRO A 282 -6.10 -0.15 31.58
N GLY A 283 -6.67 -0.94 32.48
CA GLY A 283 -6.97 -0.57 33.86
C GLY A 283 -8.24 0.25 34.11
N ALA A 284 -8.89 0.78 33.07
CA ALA A 284 -10.17 1.49 33.17
C ALA A 284 -11.10 1.06 32.03
N GLY A 285 -11.98 0.10 32.35
CA GLY A 285 -12.90 -0.49 31.37
C GLY A 285 -12.30 -1.64 30.56
N PHE A 286 -10.97 -1.85 30.60
CA PHE A 286 -10.31 -2.99 29.97
C PHE A 286 -9.25 -3.59 30.89
N THR A 287 -9.35 -4.90 31.15
CA THR A 287 -8.33 -5.67 31.88
C THR A 287 -8.15 -7.04 31.26
N LEU A 288 -7.02 -7.68 31.57
CA LEU A 288 -6.60 -8.98 31.09
C LEU A 288 -6.36 -9.92 32.28
N PRO A 289 -6.77 -11.19 32.20
CA PRO A 289 -6.45 -12.14 33.25
C PRO A 289 -4.96 -12.47 33.21
N LEU A 290 -4.36 -12.71 34.37
CA LEU A 290 -2.92 -13.01 34.49
C LEU A 290 -2.50 -14.23 33.64
N GLY A 291 -3.39 -15.20 33.49
CA GLY A 291 -3.17 -16.39 32.64
C GLY A 291 -3.10 -16.12 31.13
N SER A 292 -3.42 -14.92 30.64
CA SER A 292 -3.25 -14.53 29.23
C SER A 292 -1.80 -14.20 28.88
N LEU A 293 -0.96 -13.94 29.88
CA LEU A 293 0.47 -13.71 29.70
C LEU A 293 1.21 -15.00 29.32
N THR A 294 2.32 -14.87 28.59
CA THR A 294 3.31 -15.96 28.52
C THR A 294 4.21 -15.96 29.75
N ARG A 295 4.99 -17.03 29.92
CA ARG A 295 6.02 -17.10 30.95
C ARG A 295 7.01 -15.94 30.79
N GLU A 296 7.40 -15.62 29.57
CA GLU A 296 8.33 -14.53 29.28
C GLU A 296 7.72 -13.17 29.60
N ASP A 297 6.48 -12.91 29.15
CA ASP A 297 5.77 -11.67 29.47
C ASP A 297 5.64 -11.45 30.98
N LEU A 298 5.34 -12.52 31.72
CA LEU A 298 5.28 -12.47 33.18
C LEU A 298 6.64 -12.12 33.78
N LEU A 299 7.70 -12.83 33.38
CA LEU A 299 9.04 -12.63 33.94
C LEU A 299 9.58 -11.23 33.64
N ASP A 300 9.30 -10.68 32.46
CA ASP A 300 9.70 -9.33 32.07
C ASP A 300 8.87 -8.27 32.82
N ALA A 301 7.60 -8.53 33.11
CA ALA A 301 6.74 -7.66 33.91
C ALA A 301 7.14 -7.64 35.40
N VAL A 302 7.77 -8.71 35.88
CA VAL A 302 8.29 -8.81 37.25
C VAL A 302 9.67 -8.16 37.34
N SER A 303 9.73 -6.91 37.79
CA SER A 303 10.99 -6.17 37.94
C SER A 303 12.02 -6.89 38.83
N GLY A 304 13.27 -6.94 38.39
CA GLY A 304 14.40 -7.41 39.19
C GLY A 304 14.61 -8.93 39.23
N VAL A 305 13.94 -9.70 38.36
CA VAL A 305 14.24 -11.12 38.16
C VAL A 305 15.37 -11.27 37.15
N ASN A 306 16.53 -11.73 37.64
CA ASN A 306 17.65 -12.08 36.76
C ASN A 306 17.43 -13.46 36.13
N ARG A 307 17.79 -13.57 34.85
CA ARG A 307 17.77 -14.83 34.10
C ARG A 307 18.75 -15.85 34.71
N GLY A 308 18.37 -17.12 34.69
CA GLY A 308 19.11 -18.24 35.27
C GLY A 308 19.06 -18.35 36.79
N THR A 309 18.16 -17.63 37.47
CA THR A 309 18.04 -17.67 38.94
C THR A 309 16.99 -18.66 39.43
N ASN A 310 17.14 -19.12 40.68
CA ASN A 310 16.10 -19.93 41.35
C ASN A 310 14.77 -19.18 41.43
N ILE A 311 14.80 -17.85 41.59
CA ILE A 311 13.59 -17.02 41.63
C ILE A 311 12.85 -17.06 40.29
N GLU A 312 13.56 -16.88 39.17
CA GLU A 312 12.97 -17.01 37.83
C GLU A 312 12.37 -18.40 37.62
N THR A 313 13.14 -19.44 37.99
CA THR A 313 12.73 -20.84 37.83
C THR A 313 11.44 -21.11 38.59
N LEU A 314 11.38 -20.69 39.85
CA LEU A 314 10.24 -20.87 40.73
C LEU A 314 9.00 -20.12 40.22
N ILE A 315 9.13 -18.83 39.89
CA ILE A 315 8.00 -18.01 39.38
C ILE A 315 7.46 -18.62 38.09
N GLY A 316 8.33 -18.85 37.12
CA GLY A 316 7.87 -19.34 35.83
C GLY A 316 7.30 -20.76 35.91
N TYR A 317 7.89 -21.67 36.69
CA TYR A 317 7.35 -23.03 36.84
C TYR A 317 5.96 -22.99 37.46
N THR A 318 5.79 -22.21 38.53
CA THR A 318 4.50 -22.04 39.22
C THR A 318 3.45 -21.46 38.28
N PHE A 319 3.83 -20.47 37.47
CA PHE A 319 2.95 -19.90 36.45
C PHE A 319 2.54 -20.94 35.39
N ASP A 320 3.47 -21.77 34.92
CA ASP A 320 3.19 -22.82 33.94
C ASP A 320 2.23 -23.89 34.52
N VAL A 321 2.35 -24.21 35.81
CA VAL A 321 1.41 -25.10 36.52
C VAL A 321 0.00 -24.52 36.47
N LEU A 322 -0.19 -23.27 36.89
CA LEU A 322 -1.50 -22.62 36.88
C LEU A 322 -2.08 -22.47 35.46
N ARG A 323 -1.25 -22.15 34.46
CA ARG A 323 -1.69 -22.12 33.05
C ARG A 323 -2.09 -23.50 32.54
N ARG A 324 -1.40 -24.57 32.95
CA ARG A 324 -1.76 -25.94 32.59
C ARG A 324 -3.11 -26.33 33.18
N GLU A 325 -3.44 -25.90 34.40
CA GLU A 325 -4.77 -26.10 34.98
C GLU A 325 -5.86 -25.42 34.15
N ILE A 326 -5.61 -24.20 33.66
CA ILE A 326 -6.52 -23.51 32.74
C ILE A 326 -6.69 -24.30 31.44
N GLY A 327 -5.59 -24.74 30.83
CA GLY A 327 -5.62 -25.52 29.59
C GLY A 327 -6.35 -26.87 29.75
N GLN A 328 -6.36 -27.44 30.95
CA GLN A 328 -7.09 -28.67 31.29
C GLN A 328 -8.54 -28.42 31.73
N GLY A 329 -9.00 -27.17 31.74
CA GLY A 329 -10.35 -26.79 32.18
C GLY A 329 -10.59 -26.96 33.69
N ARG A 330 -9.55 -27.18 34.49
CA ARG A 330 -9.66 -27.33 35.95
C ARG A 330 -9.82 -25.99 36.67
N ARG A 331 -9.43 -24.91 36.02
CA ARG A 331 -9.49 -23.53 36.50
C ARG A 331 -9.86 -22.60 35.36
N GLY A 332 -10.66 -21.55 35.61
CA GLY A 332 -11.00 -20.56 34.58
C GLY A 332 -9.96 -19.43 34.43
N ALA A 333 -9.50 -18.89 35.56
CA ALA A 333 -8.48 -17.85 35.66
C ALA A 333 -7.80 -17.92 37.04
N PHE A 334 -6.68 -17.23 37.20
CA PHE A 334 -6.01 -17.03 38.50
C PHE A 334 -5.57 -15.57 38.65
N SER A 335 -5.53 -15.14 39.90
CA SER A 335 -5.09 -13.82 40.36
C SER A 335 -3.59 -13.81 40.72
N VAL A 336 -3.07 -12.64 41.08
CA VAL A 336 -1.71 -12.53 41.62
C VAL A 336 -1.59 -13.28 42.95
N ASP A 337 -2.60 -13.19 43.82
CA ASP A 337 -2.65 -13.93 45.09
C ASP A 337 -2.62 -15.44 44.89
N ASP A 338 -3.36 -15.96 43.91
CA ASP A 338 -3.31 -17.39 43.55
C ASP A 338 -1.89 -17.82 43.16
N LEU A 339 -1.17 -16.98 42.39
CA LEU A 339 0.20 -17.26 41.99
C LEU A 339 1.16 -17.22 43.19
N VAL A 340 0.97 -16.30 44.12
CA VAL A 340 1.74 -16.22 45.37
C VAL A 340 1.49 -17.44 46.26
N GLU A 341 0.23 -17.87 46.42
CA GLU A 341 -0.08 -19.07 47.20
C GLU A 341 0.55 -20.32 46.55
N GLU A 342 0.46 -20.42 45.22
CA GLU A 342 1.03 -21.55 44.49
C GLU A 342 2.57 -21.56 44.54
N LEU A 343 3.24 -20.39 44.59
CA LEU A 343 4.68 -20.30 44.82
C LEU A 343 5.08 -21.03 46.11
N GLY A 344 4.34 -20.79 47.20
CA GLY A 344 4.57 -21.44 48.49
C GLY A 344 4.37 -22.95 48.45
N ARG A 345 3.44 -23.44 47.63
CA ARG A 345 3.20 -24.88 47.43
C ARG A 345 4.27 -25.55 46.58
N GLN A 346 4.76 -24.86 45.53
CA GLN A 346 5.75 -25.43 44.60
C GLN A 346 7.20 -25.33 45.11
N ALA A 347 7.50 -24.37 45.98
CA ALA A 347 8.86 -24.17 46.48
C ALA A 347 9.49 -25.42 47.14
N PRO A 348 8.82 -26.18 48.03
CA PRO A 348 9.37 -27.42 48.59
C PRO A 348 9.62 -28.51 47.55
N HIS A 349 8.78 -28.60 46.51
CA HIS A 349 8.93 -29.59 45.44
C HIS A 349 10.17 -29.31 44.58
N LEU A 350 10.51 -28.03 44.40
CA LEU A 350 11.69 -27.58 43.66
C LEU A 350 12.95 -27.42 44.54
N LYS A 351 12.86 -27.70 45.85
CA LYS A 351 13.93 -27.45 46.84
C LYS A 351 14.34 -25.97 46.91
N MET A 352 13.36 -25.08 46.83
CA MET A 352 13.50 -23.61 46.78
C MET A 352 12.78 -22.91 47.95
N GLU A 353 12.50 -23.63 49.05
CA GLU A 353 11.83 -23.14 50.25
C GLU A 353 12.66 -22.19 51.12
N ASP A 354 13.94 -22.00 50.81
CA ASP A 354 14.80 -21.03 51.50
C ASP A 354 14.18 -19.62 51.43
N ALA A 355 14.05 -18.96 52.58
CA ALA A 355 13.43 -17.64 52.68
C ALA A 355 14.11 -16.57 51.81
N ARG A 356 15.39 -16.74 51.46
CA ARG A 356 16.14 -15.86 50.53
C ARG A 356 15.76 -16.07 49.07
N THR A 357 15.02 -17.13 48.74
CA THR A 357 14.48 -17.40 47.41
C THR A 357 12.97 -17.16 47.38
N LEU A 358 12.22 -17.79 48.28
CA LEU A 358 10.76 -17.74 48.26
C LEU A 358 10.22 -16.34 48.56
N ARG A 359 10.69 -15.66 49.62
CA ARG A 359 10.16 -14.31 49.96
C ARG A 359 10.42 -13.28 48.85
N PRO A 360 11.62 -13.19 48.25
CA PRO A 360 11.82 -12.33 47.10
C PRO A 360 10.95 -12.71 45.89
N ALA A 361 10.71 -14.01 45.65
CA ALA A 361 9.81 -14.44 44.58
C ALA A 361 8.37 -13.96 44.81
N GLU A 362 7.83 -14.15 46.01
CA GLU A 362 6.50 -13.68 46.40
C GLU A 362 6.37 -12.16 46.31
N GLN A 363 7.34 -11.41 46.86
CA GLN A 363 7.33 -9.94 46.80
C GLN A 363 7.35 -9.41 45.36
N ARG A 364 8.12 -10.07 44.49
CA ARG A 364 8.24 -9.73 43.08
C ARG A 364 6.95 -10.05 42.33
N VAL A 365 6.34 -11.20 42.57
CA VAL A 365 5.03 -11.52 41.99
C VAL A 365 3.95 -10.54 42.47
N LYS A 366 3.95 -10.17 43.76
CA LYS A 366 3.02 -9.14 44.27
C LYS A 366 3.17 -7.78 43.58
N ALA A 367 4.36 -7.45 43.07
CA ALA A 367 4.53 -6.21 42.31
C ALA A 367 3.68 -6.15 41.03
N LEU A 368 3.23 -7.30 40.52
CA LEU A 368 2.31 -7.37 39.37
C LEU A 368 0.94 -6.78 39.66
N GLU A 369 0.53 -6.63 40.93
CA GLU A 369 -0.71 -5.92 41.29
C GLU A 369 -0.68 -4.44 40.87
N ARG A 370 0.50 -3.88 40.63
CA ARG A 370 0.67 -2.51 40.14
C ARG A 370 0.34 -2.36 38.66
N LEU A 371 0.27 -3.47 37.92
CA LEU A 371 -0.13 -3.48 36.52
C LEU A 371 -1.64 -3.30 36.45
N ASP A 372 -2.06 -2.06 36.20
CA ASP A 372 -3.47 -1.69 36.14
C ASP A 372 -4.27 -2.49 35.10
N TYR A 373 -3.63 -2.96 34.04
CA TYR A 373 -4.25 -3.77 32.99
C TYR A 373 -4.43 -5.25 33.36
N ILE A 374 -3.93 -5.71 34.51
CA ILE A 374 -4.17 -7.08 35.00
C ILE A 374 -5.41 -7.09 35.88
N GLY A 375 -6.37 -7.95 35.55
CA GLY A 375 -7.64 -8.03 36.24
C GLY A 375 -8.56 -9.09 35.68
N ARG A 376 -9.85 -8.79 35.59
CA ARG A 376 -10.84 -9.72 35.02
C ARG A 376 -10.70 -9.77 33.51
N ARG A 377 -11.09 -10.89 32.91
CA ARG A 377 -11.19 -11.01 31.46
C ARG A 377 -12.24 -10.04 30.92
N PHE A 378 -11.88 -9.31 29.86
CA PHE A 378 -12.80 -8.46 29.13
C PHE A 378 -13.87 -9.31 28.42
N ASP A 379 -15.14 -8.87 28.47
CA ASP A 379 -16.25 -9.61 27.87
C ASP A 379 -16.35 -9.37 26.36
N TRP A 380 -15.46 -10.01 25.61
CA TRP A 380 -15.48 -9.98 24.14
C TRP A 380 -16.79 -10.50 23.55
N VAL A 381 -17.35 -11.57 24.13
CA VAL A 381 -18.55 -12.23 23.60
C VAL A 381 -19.78 -11.37 23.82
N GLY A 382 -19.89 -10.64 24.92
CA GLY A 382 -20.94 -9.64 25.15
C GLY A 382 -20.80 -8.42 24.24
N THR A 383 -19.56 -7.96 24.06
CA THR A 383 -19.25 -6.67 23.42
C THR A 383 -19.25 -6.73 21.89
N LEU A 384 -18.68 -7.79 21.29
CA LEU A 384 -18.52 -7.90 19.82
C LEU A 384 -19.82 -8.35 19.15
N ARG A 385 -20.75 -7.41 19.00
CA ARG A 385 -21.97 -7.52 18.19
C ARG A 385 -21.73 -6.95 16.78
N PRO A 386 -22.55 -7.27 15.77
CA PRO A 386 -22.47 -6.61 14.46
C PRO A 386 -22.42 -5.08 14.60
N GLY A 387 -21.48 -4.45 13.91
CA GLY A 387 -21.24 -2.99 13.97
C GLY A 387 -20.49 -2.50 15.20
N ALA A 388 -20.14 -3.36 16.17
CA ALA A 388 -19.46 -2.93 17.39
C ALA A 388 -18.10 -2.30 17.09
N PHE A 389 -17.83 -1.17 17.71
CA PHE A 389 -16.57 -0.45 17.62
C PHE A 389 -15.93 -0.39 19.00
N VAL A 390 -14.86 -1.16 19.22
CA VAL A 390 -14.11 -1.16 20.48
C VAL A 390 -12.78 -0.47 20.24
N ASN A 391 -12.54 0.63 20.94
CA ASN A 391 -11.25 1.31 20.93
C ASN A 391 -10.53 1.13 22.26
N ILE A 392 -9.30 0.64 22.20
CA ILE A 392 -8.41 0.49 23.36
C ILE A 392 -7.36 1.60 23.26
N ASP A 393 -7.55 2.66 24.05
CA ASP A 393 -6.63 3.79 24.14
C ASP A 393 -5.39 3.39 24.95
N CYS A 394 -4.29 3.17 24.23
CA CYS A 394 -3.00 2.74 24.74
C CYS A 394 -1.98 3.89 24.80
N ARG A 395 -2.41 5.16 24.69
CA ARG A 395 -1.50 6.30 24.78
C ARG A 395 -0.73 6.31 26.11
N GLY A 396 0.55 6.64 26.03
CA GLY A 396 1.44 6.74 27.19
C GLY A 396 1.81 5.41 27.85
N ARG A 397 1.44 4.26 27.26
CA ARG A 397 1.86 2.94 27.75
C ARG A 397 3.32 2.66 27.43
N LEU A 398 3.98 1.92 28.31
CA LEU A 398 5.31 1.40 28.05
C LEU A 398 5.25 0.37 26.91
N LEU A 399 6.34 0.25 26.15
CA LEU A 399 6.41 -0.66 25.00
C LEU A 399 6.18 -2.13 25.40
N GLY A 400 6.69 -2.53 26.57
CA GLY A 400 6.45 -3.88 27.12
C GLY A 400 4.96 -4.14 27.35
N ASP A 401 4.29 -3.23 28.06
CA ASP A 401 2.85 -3.32 28.34
C ASP A 401 2.03 -3.38 27.05
N LEU A 402 2.34 -2.53 26.07
CA LEU A 402 1.67 -2.50 24.77
C LEU A 402 1.76 -3.85 24.06
N ARG A 403 2.95 -4.45 24.00
CA ARG A 403 3.17 -5.77 23.37
C ARG A 403 2.38 -6.86 24.07
N VAL A 404 2.36 -6.84 25.40
CA VAL A 404 1.57 -7.77 26.22
C VAL A 404 0.07 -7.63 25.94
N ILE A 405 -0.44 -6.40 25.96
CA ILE A 405 -1.85 -6.10 25.70
C ILE A 405 -2.25 -6.58 24.30
N VAL A 406 -1.46 -6.24 23.28
CA VAL A 406 -1.73 -6.66 21.90
C VAL A 406 -1.69 -8.17 21.76
N ALA A 407 -0.68 -8.84 22.31
CA ALA A 407 -0.59 -10.30 22.26
C ALA A 407 -1.81 -10.97 22.91
N ALA A 408 -2.25 -10.48 24.07
CA ALA A 408 -3.39 -11.02 24.79
C ALA A 408 -4.72 -10.77 24.04
N VAL A 409 -4.96 -9.55 23.54
CA VAL A 409 -6.14 -9.22 22.73
C VAL A 409 -6.18 -10.09 21.48
N ALA A 410 -5.07 -10.17 20.75
CA ALA A 410 -4.97 -10.93 19.51
C ALA A 410 -5.24 -12.43 19.73
N ARG A 411 -4.72 -13.03 20.80
CA ARG A 411 -5.01 -14.42 21.17
C ARG A 411 -6.46 -14.64 21.56
N ASP A 412 -7.01 -13.78 22.41
CA ASP A 412 -8.41 -13.89 22.85
C ASP A 412 -9.35 -13.85 21.64
N LEU A 413 -9.15 -12.91 20.72
CA LEU A 413 -9.91 -12.81 19.48
C LEU A 413 -9.72 -14.04 18.60
N GLN A 414 -8.48 -14.50 18.42
CA GLN A 414 -8.17 -15.68 17.62
C GLN A 414 -8.86 -16.95 18.17
N ASP A 415 -8.79 -17.18 19.48
CA ASP A 415 -9.39 -18.35 20.13
C ASP A 415 -10.92 -18.31 20.07
N LEU A 416 -11.52 -17.15 20.31
CA LEU A 416 -12.97 -16.97 20.21
C LEU A 416 -13.45 -17.13 18.77
N ALA A 417 -12.71 -16.63 17.78
CA ALA A 417 -13.05 -16.75 16.38
C ALA A 417 -12.91 -18.20 15.89
N ARG A 418 -11.86 -18.92 16.32
CA ARG A 418 -11.71 -20.39 16.11
C ARG A 418 -12.89 -21.18 16.67
N GLN A 419 -13.36 -20.81 17.86
CA GLN A 419 -14.51 -21.43 18.52
C GLN A 419 -15.86 -20.93 17.97
N LYS A 420 -15.88 -20.03 16.97
CA LYS A 420 -17.08 -19.40 16.40
C LYS A 420 -17.97 -18.70 17.44
N LYS A 421 -17.36 -18.18 18.52
CA LYS A 421 -18.06 -17.45 19.61
C LYS A 421 -18.25 -15.97 19.32
N ILE A 422 -17.51 -15.42 18.35
CA ILE A 422 -17.64 -14.05 17.88
C ILE A 422 -17.89 -14.03 16.36
N PRO A 423 -18.54 -12.98 15.83
CA PRO A 423 -18.65 -12.77 14.39
C PRO A 423 -17.28 -12.50 13.74
N PHE A 424 -17.25 -12.37 12.42
CA PHE A 424 -16.07 -11.83 11.75
C PHE A 424 -15.69 -10.51 12.39
N THR A 425 -14.46 -10.41 12.88
CA THR A 425 -13.98 -9.24 13.60
C THR A 425 -12.70 -8.74 12.95
N VAL A 426 -12.52 -7.42 12.91
CA VAL A 426 -11.29 -6.79 12.44
C VAL A 426 -10.48 -6.34 13.65
N LEU A 427 -9.24 -6.82 13.75
CA LEU A 427 -8.26 -6.25 14.67
C LEU A 427 -7.43 -5.21 13.92
N SER A 428 -7.66 -3.94 14.26
CA SER A 428 -6.87 -2.82 13.75
C SER A 428 -5.81 -2.41 14.76
N ILE A 429 -4.57 -2.24 14.31
CA ILE A 429 -3.44 -1.86 15.16
C ILE A 429 -2.71 -0.69 14.53
N ASP A 430 -2.63 0.40 15.30
CA ASP A 430 -1.76 1.51 14.96
C ASP A 430 -0.32 1.27 15.36
N GLU A 431 0.59 1.86 14.60
CA GLU A 431 2.04 1.74 14.80
C GLU A 431 2.51 0.32 15.01
N PHE A 432 2.05 -0.59 14.15
CA PHE A 432 2.24 -2.01 14.42
C PHE A 432 3.71 -2.45 14.40
N HIS A 433 4.64 -1.62 13.91
CA HIS A 433 6.09 -1.83 14.06
C HIS A 433 6.53 -1.89 15.54
N LEU A 434 5.80 -1.25 16.46
CA LEU A 434 6.06 -1.33 17.91
C LEU A 434 5.78 -2.74 18.46
N VAL A 435 4.80 -3.45 17.88
CA VAL A 435 4.27 -4.71 18.41
C VAL A 435 4.59 -5.93 17.55
N ALA A 436 4.94 -5.74 16.29
CA ALA A 436 5.40 -6.80 15.40
C ALA A 436 6.79 -6.47 14.81
N PRO A 437 7.81 -6.12 15.63
CA PRO A 437 9.14 -5.85 15.11
C PRO A 437 9.77 -7.11 14.50
N ASN A 438 10.83 -6.92 13.73
CA ASN A 438 11.66 -8.00 13.19
C ASN A 438 12.52 -8.69 14.28
N ASP A 439 11.85 -9.25 15.29
CA ASP A 439 12.44 -9.99 16.40
C ASP A 439 11.52 -11.16 16.79
N ASP A 440 12.00 -12.39 16.57
CA ASP A 440 11.29 -13.62 16.89
C ASP A 440 11.06 -13.85 18.38
N LYS A 441 11.76 -13.13 19.27
CA LYS A 441 11.55 -13.22 20.72
C LYS A 441 10.30 -12.49 21.17
N ILE A 442 9.80 -11.56 20.35
CA ILE A 442 8.64 -10.76 20.70
C ILE A 442 7.36 -11.57 20.48
N VAL A 443 6.65 -11.80 21.58
CA VAL A 443 5.46 -12.62 21.65
C VAL A 443 4.33 -12.10 20.77
N SER A 444 4.09 -10.79 20.76
CA SER A 444 3.09 -10.16 19.90
C SER A 444 3.39 -10.35 18.41
N THR A 445 4.66 -10.34 17.99
CA THR A 445 5.07 -10.67 16.62
C THR A 445 4.64 -12.08 16.24
N GLN A 446 4.90 -13.06 17.10
CA GLN A 446 4.53 -14.46 16.84
C GLN A 446 3.02 -14.65 16.68
N VAL A 447 2.22 -14.03 17.57
CA VAL A 447 0.76 -14.11 17.52
C VAL A 447 0.22 -13.44 16.25
N LEU A 448 0.70 -12.24 15.91
CA LEU A 448 0.27 -11.54 14.71
C LEU A 448 0.70 -12.27 13.43
N ARG A 449 1.87 -12.91 13.42
CA ARG A 449 2.32 -13.79 12.33
C ARG A 449 1.41 -14.99 12.15
N GLU A 450 0.97 -15.61 13.24
CA GLU A 450 0.02 -16.72 13.20
C GLU A 450 -1.34 -16.25 12.67
N ILE A 451 -1.85 -15.10 13.13
CA ILE A 451 -3.10 -14.54 12.62
C ILE A 451 -2.97 -14.17 11.15
N ALA A 452 -1.89 -13.53 10.72
CA ALA A 452 -1.70 -13.22 9.31
C ALA A 452 -1.64 -14.49 8.43
N ARG A 453 -1.09 -15.59 8.96
CA ARG A 453 -0.99 -16.88 8.23
C ARG A 453 -2.31 -17.61 8.13
N ILE A 454 -3.13 -17.57 9.18
CA ILE A 454 -4.28 -18.48 9.33
C ILE A 454 -5.61 -17.72 9.45
N GLY A 455 -5.60 -16.44 9.78
CA GLY A 455 -6.75 -15.59 10.11
C GLY A 455 -7.81 -15.51 9.02
N ARG A 456 -7.39 -15.56 7.73
CA ARG A 456 -8.31 -15.70 6.58
C ARG A 456 -9.28 -16.88 6.74
N HIS A 457 -8.86 -17.98 7.36
CA HIS A 457 -9.70 -19.15 7.61
C HIS A 457 -10.56 -19.04 8.89
N TYR A 458 -10.23 -18.12 9.79
CA TYR A 458 -10.75 -18.08 11.16
C TYR A 458 -11.49 -16.78 11.52
N ARG A 459 -12.27 -16.21 10.60
CA ARG A 459 -13.16 -15.06 10.87
C ARG A 459 -12.46 -13.84 11.53
N LEU A 460 -11.18 -13.63 11.25
CA LEU A 460 -10.40 -12.53 11.83
C LEU A 460 -9.66 -11.78 10.72
N GLY A 461 -10.00 -10.51 10.53
CA GLY A 461 -9.30 -9.58 9.65
C GLY A 461 -8.24 -8.80 10.42
N LEU A 462 -7.20 -8.33 9.70
CA LEU A 462 -6.18 -7.45 10.27
C LEU A 462 -6.16 -6.16 9.46
N VAL A 463 -6.06 -5.02 10.14
CA VAL A 463 -5.80 -3.71 9.53
C VAL A 463 -4.61 -3.10 10.25
N LEU A 464 -3.43 -3.15 9.66
CA LEU A 464 -2.20 -2.76 10.32
C LEU A 464 -1.64 -1.47 9.69
N THR A 465 -1.31 -0.49 10.53
CA THR A 465 -0.82 0.82 10.08
C THR A 465 0.57 1.14 10.64
N THR A 466 1.49 1.63 9.80
CA THR A 466 2.86 1.95 10.22
C THR A 466 3.52 3.01 9.32
N GLN A 467 4.38 3.87 9.88
CA GLN A 467 5.36 4.65 9.09
C GLN A 467 6.68 3.95 8.85
N SER A 468 7.00 2.90 9.61
CA SER A 468 8.30 2.27 9.58
C SER A 468 8.17 0.82 9.12
N PRO A 469 7.84 0.56 7.84
CA PRO A 469 7.75 -0.81 7.33
C PRO A 469 9.08 -1.57 7.43
N ALA A 470 10.23 -0.88 7.44
CA ALA A 470 11.54 -1.53 7.57
C ALA A 470 11.74 -2.22 8.94
N ASP A 471 11.07 -1.73 9.98
CA ASP A 471 11.21 -2.21 11.36
C ASP A 471 10.26 -3.37 11.68
N VAL A 472 9.38 -3.74 10.74
CA VAL A 472 8.34 -4.75 10.92
C VAL A 472 8.82 -6.14 10.49
N ASP A 473 8.29 -7.17 11.13
CA ASP A 473 8.41 -8.55 10.67
C ASP A 473 7.92 -8.75 9.22
N ARG A 474 8.85 -9.15 8.35
CA ARG A 474 8.58 -9.30 6.91
C ARG A 474 7.54 -10.38 6.60
N SER A 475 7.39 -11.37 7.48
CA SER A 475 6.43 -12.46 7.25
C SER A 475 4.99 -12.03 7.55
N VAL A 476 4.79 -11.08 8.48
CA VAL A 476 3.51 -10.39 8.67
C VAL A 476 3.22 -9.50 7.47
N LEU A 477 4.16 -8.63 7.09
CA LEU A 477 3.98 -7.67 5.98
C LEU A 477 3.54 -8.32 4.67
N LYS A 478 4.20 -9.41 4.25
CA LYS A 478 3.91 -10.11 2.98
C LYS A 478 2.49 -10.69 2.91
N ARG A 479 1.83 -10.88 4.05
CA ARG A 479 0.49 -11.48 4.17
C ARG A 479 -0.63 -10.46 4.22
N LEU A 480 -0.30 -9.18 4.29
CA LEU A 480 -1.24 -8.08 4.15
C LEU A 480 -1.40 -7.83 2.66
N LEU A 481 -2.47 -8.35 2.07
CA LEU A 481 -2.60 -8.48 0.61
C LEU A 481 -3.25 -7.27 -0.05
N THR A 482 -3.98 -6.45 0.70
CA THR A 482 -4.49 -5.16 0.21
C THR A 482 -3.71 -4.05 0.90
N ARG A 483 -3.18 -3.10 0.12
CA ARG A 483 -2.21 -2.14 0.65
C ARG A 483 -2.53 -0.74 0.16
N PHE A 484 -2.57 0.19 1.11
CA PHE A 484 -2.64 1.62 0.86
C PHE A 484 -1.28 2.20 1.21
N VAL A 485 -0.57 2.72 0.22
CA VAL A 485 0.77 3.28 0.40
C VAL A 485 0.72 4.77 0.09
N HIS A 486 0.68 5.57 1.14
CA HIS A 486 0.83 7.01 1.07
C HIS A 486 2.30 7.39 0.88
N ALA A 487 2.53 8.70 0.63
CA ALA A 487 3.87 9.26 0.60
C ALA A 487 4.68 8.83 1.83
N ILE A 488 5.88 8.29 1.57
CA ILE A 488 6.80 7.75 2.56
C ILE A 488 8.24 7.97 2.09
N GLU A 489 9.17 7.97 3.04
CA GLU A 489 10.60 8.16 2.77
C GLU A 489 11.18 7.04 1.86
N PRO A 490 12.14 7.35 0.96
CA PRO A 490 12.65 6.39 -0.01
C PRO A 490 13.27 5.12 0.58
N ASP A 491 13.94 5.20 1.72
CA ASP A 491 14.54 4.06 2.43
C ASP A 491 13.48 3.09 2.96
N GLN A 492 12.39 3.64 3.51
CA GLN A 492 11.24 2.87 3.96
C GLN A 492 10.52 2.24 2.76
N LEU A 493 10.39 2.96 1.65
CA LEU A 493 9.82 2.45 0.41
C LEU A 493 10.65 1.28 -0.15
N GLU A 494 11.97 1.35 -0.06
CA GLU A 494 12.87 0.27 -0.48
C GLU A 494 12.64 -1.03 0.33
N SER A 495 12.29 -0.93 1.61
CA SER A 495 11.95 -2.11 2.43
C SER A 495 10.72 -2.88 1.93
N LEU A 496 9.82 -2.19 1.23
CA LEU A 496 8.62 -2.75 0.62
C LEU A 496 8.87 -3.32 -0.80
N ARG A 497 10.11 -3.32 -1.29
CA ARG A 497 10.43 -3.96 -2.58
C ARG A 497 10.03 -5.44 -2.58
N GLY A 498 9.40 -5.86 -3.69
CA GLY A 498 8.84 -7.20 -3.88
C GLY A 498 7.49 -7.42 -3.18
N ILE A 499 6.97 -6.43 -2.44
CA ILE A 499 5.58 -6.41 -1.97
C ILE A 499 4.69 -5.75 -3.04
N PHE A 500 5.22 -4.77 -3.78
CA PHE A 500 4.62 -4.16 -4.99
C PHE A 500 4.87 -5.01 -6.24
N ALA A 501 4.19 -6.16 -6.38
CA ALA A 501 4.37 -6.99 -7.57
C ALA A 501 3.59 -6.47 -8.79
N ASP A 502 2.55 -5.69 -8.55
CA ASP A 502 1.50 -5.24 -9.47
C ASP A 502 1.52 -3.73 -9.76
N ALA A 503 2.43 -2.98 -9.11
CA ALA A 503 2.54 -1.53 -9.30
C ALA A 503 3.66 -1.17 -10.29
N PRO A 504 3.40 -0.29 -11.29
CA PRO A 504 4.42 0.18 -12.23
C PRO A 504 5.59 0.87 -11.54
N ALA A 505 6.79 0.76 -12.12
CA ALA A 505 8.00 1.34 -11.53
C ALA A 505 7.91 2.87 -11.40
N GLU A 506 7.27 3.52 -12.37
CA GLU A 506 6.99 4.95 -12.42
C GLU A 506 6.07 5.36 -11.27
N MET A 507 5.02 4.58 -11.00
CA MET A 507 4.10 4.79 -9.89
C MET A 507 4.86 4.71 -8.55
N ILE A 508 5.70 3.68 -8.38
CA ILE A 508 6.53 3.52 -7.17
C ILE A 508 7.50 4.71 -7.00
N ARG A 509 8.13 5.19 -8.09
CA ARG A 509 9.03 6.35 -8.04
C ARG A 509 8.32 7.65 -7.68
N SER A 510 7.03 7.76 -7.99
CA SER A 510 6.22 8.95 -7.69
C SER A 510 5.69 8.98 -6.24
N LEU A 511 5.62 7.83 -5.56
CA LEU A 511 5.07 7.69 -4.20
C LEU A 511 5.55 8.76 -3.21
N PRO A 512 6.86 9.06 -3.08
CA PRO A 512 7.33 10.06 -2.11
C PRO A 512 6.84 11.49 -2.37
N LYS A 513 6.34 11.76 -3.58
CA LYS A 513 5.87 13.09 -4.02
C LYS A 513 4.34 13.23 -3.99
N LEU A 514 3.62 12.18 -3.62
CA LEU A 514 2.16 12.23 -3.58
C LEU A 514 1.68 13.25 -2.54
N PRO A 515 0.61 14.01 -2.84
CA PRO A 515 0.03 14.93 -1.88
C PRO A 515 -0.62 14.17 -0.72
N GLN A 516 -0.85 14.89 0.38
CA GLN A 516 -1.55 14.36 1.54
C GLN A 516 -2.96 13.86 1.15
N GLY A 517 -3.36 12.70 1.69
CA GLY A 517 -4.66 12.11 1.37
C GLY A 517 -4.69 11.32 0.07
N VAL A 518 -3.58 11.29 -0.67
CA VAL A 518 -3.43 10.47 -1.87
C VAL A 518 -2.51 9.29 -1.58
N CYS A 519 -2.85 8.12 -2.13
CA CYS A 519 -2.08 6.90 -1.94
C CYS A 519 -2.09 6.01 -3.18
N VAL A 520 -1.13 5.09 -3.24
CA VAL A 520 -1.20 3.95 -4.16
C VAL A 520 -1.93 2.81 -3.47
N LEU A 521 -3.03 2.39 -4.07
CA LEU A 521 -3.73 1.16 -3.76
C LEU A 521 -3.14 0.02 -4.61
N THR A 522 -2.71 -1.05 -3.96
CA THR A 522 -2.02 -2.19 -4.60
C THR A 522 -2.32 -3.47 -3.83
N GLY A 523 -2.23 -4.63 -4.49
CA GLY A 523 -2.50 -5.87 -3.81
C GLY A 523 -2.34 -7.13 -4.64
N VAL A 524 -3.16 -8.11 -4.35
CA VAL A 524 -3.29 -9.33 -5.17
C VAL A 524 -4.54 -9.24 -6.03
N ALA A 525 -4.54 -9.94 -7.16
CA ALA A 525 -5.62 -9.87 -8.17
C ALA A 525 -7.02 -10.09 -7.60
N GLU A 526 -7.18 -10.87 -6.53
CA GLU A 526 -8.47 -11.11 -5.87
C GLU A 526 -8.97 -9.95 -4.99
N THR A 527 -8.18 -8.90 -4.82
CA THR A 527 -8.53 -7.71 -4.02
C THR A 527 -8.36 -6.42 -4.79
N VAL A 528 -7.26 -6.31 -5.54
CA VAL A 528 -6.88 -5.17 -6.36
C VAL A 528 -6.26 -5.78 -7.61
N ARG A 529 -6.97 -5.72 -8.74
CA ARG A 529 -6.50 -6.35 -9.99
C ARG A 529 -5.25 -5.66 -10.52
N HIS A 530 -5.29 -4.33 -10.50
CA HIS A 530 -4.23 -3.45 -10.98
C HIS A 530 -4.02 -2.35 -9.95
N ALA A 531 -2.76 -1.99 -9.69
CA ALA A 531 -2.47 -0.90 -8.76
C ALA A 531 -3.07 0.42 -9.25
N ALA A 532 -3.54 1.28 -8.37
CA ALA A 532 -4.17 2.56 -8.71
C ALA A 532 -3.71 3.67 -7.79
N VAL A 533 -3.69 4.91 -8.27
CA VAL A 533 -3.53 6.08 -7.40
C VAL A 533 -4.92 6.55 -6.98
N VAL A 534 -5.14 6.73 -5.68
CA VAL A 534 -6.46 6.95 -5.09
C VAL A 534 -6.43 8.22 -4.26
N ASP A 535 -7.36 9.12 -4.54
CA ASP A 535 -7.74 10.21 -3.65
C ASP A 535 -8.67 9.63 -2.58
N VAL A 536 -8.19 9.56 -1.34
CA VAL A 536 -8.99 9.01 -0.24
C VAL A 536 -10.14 9.97 0.06
N ARG A 537 -11.36 9.45 0.10
CA ARG A 537 -12.55 10.28 0.36
C ARG A 537 -12.47 10.97 1.71
N GLU A 538 -13.24 12.05 1.85
CA GLU A 538 -13.38 12.70 3.14
C GLU A 538 -14.03 11.77 4.17
N ARG A 539 -13.52 11.85 5.40
CA ARG A 539 -14.09 11.19 6.58
C ARG A 539 -15.37 11.87 7.00
N VAL A 540 -16.36 11.05 7.37
CA VAL A 540 -17.59 11.54 8.03
C VAL A 540 -17.32 11.78 9.51
N THR A 541 -16.50 10.93 10.11
CA THR A 541 -16.15 11.00 11.53
C THR A 541 -14.98 11.95 11.79
N ALA A 542 -15.01 12.59 12.96
CA ALA A 542 -13.93 13.48 13.39
C ALA A 542 -12.61 12.72 13.59
N HIS A 543 -11.50 13.40 13.29
CA HIS A 543 -10.16 12.90 13.53
C HIS A 543 -9.70 13.30 14.94
N GLY A 544 -9.40 12.30 15.78
CA GLY A 544 -8.76 12.51 17.09
C GLY A 544 -7.24 12.62 16.97
N GLY A 545 -6.58 13.05 18.04
CA GLY A 545 -5.10 13.00 18.12
C GLY A 545 -4.36 14.14 17.41
N ALA A 546 -4.99 15.31 17.23
CA ALA A 546 -4.31 16.49 16.68
C ALA A 546 -2.98 16.74 17.39
N THR A 547 -1.90 16.93 16.61
CA THR A 547 -0.59 17.30 17.13
C THR A 547 -0.77 18.52 18.05
N PRO A 548 -0.30 18.47 19.31
CA PRO A 548 -0.43 19.59 20.22
C PRO A 548 0.11 20.86 19.55
N ASP A 549 -0.67 21.94 19.55
CA ASP A 549 -0.23 23.22 19.03
C ASP A 549 0.91 23.74 19.91
N ALA A 550 2.15 23.47 19.47
CA ALA A 550 3.35 23.85 20.20
C ALA A 550 3.40 25.36 20.50
N PHE A 551 2.80 26.18 19.65
CA PHE A 551 2.71 27.63 19.84
C PHE A 551 1.43 28.06 20.57
N GLY A 552 0.41 27.20 20.61
CA GLY A 552 -0.80 27.36 21.40
C GLY A 552 -0.49 27.36 22.89
N ASP A 553 0.26 26.35 23.37
CA ASP A 553 0.72 26.30 24.77
C ASP A 553 1.60 27.52 25.11
N LEU A 554 2.48 27.94 24.20
CA LEU A 554 3.26 29.16 24.37
C LEU A 554 2.37 30.40 24.51
N ARG A 555 1.36 30.56 23.64
CA ARG A 555 0.40 31.68 23.69
C ARG A 555 -0.39 31.70 24.99
N GLU A 556 -0.87 30.54 25.44
CA GLU A 556 -1.56 30.39 26.73
C GLU A 556 -0.65 30.77 27.91
N ARG A 557 0.65 30.51 27.79
CA ARG A 557 1.68 30.90 28.76
C ARG A 557 2.23 32.32 28.55
N GLY A 558 1.55 33.15 27.76
CA GLY A 558 1.86 34.57 27.59
C GLY A 558 2.94 34.87 26.54
N TRP A 559 3.26 33.93 25.64
CA TRP A 559 4.12 34.22 24.50
C TRP A 559 3.41 35.19 23.54
N PRO A 560 3.97 36.39 23.30
CA PRO A 560 3.32 37.45 22.52
C PRO A 560 3.34 37.20 21.01
N GLY A 561 3.77 36.01 20.56
CA GLY A 561 4.03 35.70 19.17
C GLY A 561 5.49 35.93 18.76
N LYS A 562 5.76 35.72 17.47
CA LYS A 562 7.10 35.86 16.89
C LYS A 562 7.52 37.32 16.94
N LYS A 563 8.44 37.67 17.85
CA LYS A 563 9.08 38.98 17.86
C LYS A 563 10.05 39.10 16.67
N PRO A 564 10.21 40.30 16.09
CA PRO A 564 11.35 40.59 15.22
C PRO A 564 12.66 40.28 15.94
N LEU A 565 13.62 39.66 15.25
CA LEU A 565 14.94 39.38 15.84
C LEU A 565 15.65 40.68 16.27
N SER A 566 15.41 41.80 15.58
CA SER A 566 15.90 43.12 15.96
C SER A 566 15.51 43.50 17.39
N ASP A 567 14.24 43.26 17.76
CA ASP A 567 13.69 43.68 19.04
C ASP A 567 14.23 42.82 20.19
N ILE A 568 14.59 41.56 19.89
CA ILE A 568 15.23 40.65 20.85
C ILE A 568 16.69 41.10 21.08
N LEU A 569 17.42 41.37 20.01
CA LEU A 569 18.83 41.80 20.09
C LEU A 569 18.99 43.19 20.73
N ASP A 570 18.03 44.08 20.52
CA ASP A 570 18.01 45.40 21.16
C ASP A 570 17.60 45.34 22.64
N GLN A 571 16.74 44.39 23.05
CA GLN A 571 16.45 44.13 24.46
C GLN A 571 17.69 43.60 25.18
N ASP A 572 18.40 42.63 24.60
CA ASP A 572 19.64 42.08 25.18
C ASP A 572 20.75 43.13 25.27
N ARG A 573 20.86 44.06 24.30
CA ARG A 573 21.81 45.17 24.36
C ARG A 573 21.48 46.18 25.46
N ARG A 574 20.19 46.49 25.65
CA ARG A 574 19.71 47.39 26.72
C ARG A 574 19.83 46.76 28.10
N GLU A 575 19.59 45.46 28.24
CA GLU A 575 19.71 44.73 29.51
C GLU A 575 21.16 44.41 29.90
N ASN A 576 22.06 44.24 28.93
CA ASN A 576 23.50 44.04 29.18
C ASN A 576 24.32 45.36 29.24
N GLY A 577 23.68 46.53 29.11
CA GLY A 577 24.32 47.83 29.32
C GLY A 577 25.42 48.18 28.31
N ASP A 578 25.30 47.72 27.06
CA ASP A 578 26.29 48.04 26.03
C ASP A 578 25.89 49.34 25.31
N ASP A 579 26.15 50.48 25.96
CA ASP A 579 26.14 51.81 25.36
C ASP A 579 27.35 51.95 24.41
N GLY A 580 27.33 51.20 23.32
CA GLY A 580 28.28 51.31 22.22
C GLY A 580 27.93 52.47 21.31
N HIS A 581 28.45 53.67 21.62
CA HIS A 581 28.50 54.80 20.69
C HIS A 581 29.03 54.35 19.32
N VAL A 582 28.25 54.57 18.26
CA VAL A 582 28.78 54.71 16.91
C VAL A 582 28.20 55.99 16.31
N SER A 583 29.11 56.97 16.16
CA SER A 583 28.93 58.22 15.40
C SER A 583 29.12 57.96 13.92
#